data_AF-A0A1I7UI41-F1
#
_entry.id   AF-A0A1I7UI41-F1
#
_cell.length_a   1.000
_cell.length_b   1.000
_cell.length_c   1.000
_cell.angle_alpha   90.00
_cell.angle_beta   90.00
_cell.angle_gamma   90.00
#
_symmetry.space_group_name_H-M   'P 1'
#
loop_
_entity.id
_entity.type
_entity.pdbx_description
1 polymer ?
#
loop_
_entity_poly.entity_id
_entity_poly.type
_entity_poly.pdbx_seq_one_letter_code
_entity_poly.pdbx_strand_id
1 'polypeptide(L)'
;MDEIEIKDVNFEAFASFLSLVLKDPIMPTVNNAVKLLELADRFLLPAARRPVEFFLLSASIGTLNKIRVAEMFQLEDLLEQAINNCREIVEKENFLADPTFQLISTATKARMFYKCMH
;
A
#
# COMPACT_ATOMS: atom_id res chain seq x y z
N MET A 1 10.15 21.38 29.20
CA MET A 1 9.84 20.16 28.44
C MET A 1 10.96 20.04 27.44
N ASP A 2 11.74 18.96 27.54
CA ASP A 2 12.88 18.77 26.65
C ASP A 2 12.37 18.28 25.29
N GLU A 3 13.03 18.72 24.23
CA GLU A 3 12.70 18.29 22.88
C GLU A 3 12.99 16.79 22.71
N ILE A 4 12.08 16.09 22.04
CA ILE A 4 12.24 14.67 21.72
C ILE A 4 12.64 14.56 20.25
N GLU A 5 13.89 14.13 20.00
CA GLU A 5 14.38 13.91 18.65
C GLU A 5 13.73 12.68 18.01
N ILE A 6 13.21 12.84 16.79
CA ILE A 6 12.70 11.73 15.97
C ILE A 6 13.71 11.42 14.86
N LYS A 7 14.43 10.31 15.03
CA LYS A 7 15.46 9.87 14.08
C LYS A 7 14.86 9.19 12.84
N ASP A 8 15.62 9.20 11.76
CA ASP A 8 15.35 8.43 10.52
C ASP A 8 14.01 8.76 9.86
N VAL A 9 13.58 10.02 9.92
CA VAL A 9 12.45 10.55 9.16
C VAL A 9 12.75 11.99 8.76
N ASN A 10 12.48 12.34 7.50
CA ASN A 10 12.56 13.74 7.10
C ASN A 10 11.30 14.49 7.57
N PHE A 11 11.43 15.81 7.70
CA PHE A 11 10.35 16.66 8.20
C PHE A 11 9.06 16.53 7.38
N GLU A 12 9.16 16.51 6.05
CA GLU A 12 8.02 16.53 5.13
C GLU A 12 7.20 15.23 5.19
N ALA A 13 7.86 14.07 5.25
CA ALA A 13 7.20 12.79 5.39
C ALA A 13 6.50 12.69 6.76
N PHE A 14 7.15 13.17 7.82
CA PHE A 14 6.57 13.15 9.15
C PHE A 14 5.37 14.10 9.28
N ALA A 15 5.47 15.32 8.75
CA ALA A 15 4.36 16.28 8.70
C ALA A 15 3.18 15.73 7.87
N SER A 16 3.47 15.13 6.71
CA SER A 16 2.44 14.46 5.89
C SER A 16 1.76 13.35 6.66
N PHE A 17 2.52 12.49 7.34
CA PHE A 17 1.99 11.42 8.18
C PHE A 17 1.08 11.92 9.30
N LEU A 18 1.52 12.92 10.07
CA LEU A 18 0.71 13.50 11.14
C LEU A 18 -0.58 14.16 10.61
N SER A 19 -0.52 14.73 9.40
CA SER A 19 -1.71 15.35 8.81
C SER A 19 -2.84 14.34 8.52
N LEU A 20 -2.53 13.04 8.35
CA LEU A 20 -3.50 12.00 7.98
C LEU A 20 -4.61 11.78 9.02
N VAL A 21 -4.42 12.22 10.25
CA VAL A 21 -5.43 12.15 11.32
C VAL A 21 -6.13 13.50 11.57
N LEU A 22 -5.82 14.52 10.78
CA LEU A 22 -6.46 15.82 10.81
C LEU A 22 -7.60 15.89 9.79
N LYS A 23 -8.44 16.92 9.92
CA LYS A 23 -9.62 17.12 9.06
C LYS A 23 -9.25 17.27 7.58
N ASP A 24 -8.21 18.04 7.30
CA ASP A 24 -7.76 18.37 5.94
C ASP A 24 -6.31 17.88 5.77
N PRO A 25 -6.11 16.56 5.54
CA PRO A 25 -4.78 15.98 5.47
C PRO A 25 -4.06 16.41 4.20
N ILE A 26 -2.72 16.40 4.25
CA ILE A 26 -1.89 16.44 3.05
C ILE A 26 -2.15 15.13 2.31
N MET A 27 -2.66 15.24 1.08
CA MET A 27 -3.06 14.06 0.31
C MET A 27 -1.86 13.13 0.06
N PRO A 28 -2.02 11.81 0.27
CA PRO A 28 -1.02 10.84 -0.14
C PRO A 28 -0.73 10.92 -1.63
N THR A 29 0.45 10.47 -2.00
CA THR A 29 0.91 10.32 -3.38
C THR A 29 1.43 8.92 -3.60
N VAL A 30 1.57 8.50 -4.86
CA VAL A 30 2.15 7.19 -5.19
C VAL A 30 3.56 7.05 -4.60
N ASN A 31 4.33 8.15 -4.59
CA ASN A 31 5.72 8.15 -4.16
C ASN A 31 5.90 8.03 -2.64
N ASN A 32 4.94 8.53 -1.84
CA ASN A 32 5.05 8.52 -0.38
C ASN A 32 4.12 7.50 0.32
N ALA A 33 3.17 6.88 -0.37
CA ALA A 33 2.19 5.97 0.25
C ALA A 33 2.83 4.85 1.09
N VAL A 34 3.86 4.17 0.56
CA VAL A 34 4.59 3.13 1.31
C VAL A 34 5.26 3.72 2.54
N LYS A 35 5.87 4.90 2.42
CA LYS A 35 6.54 5.55 3.55
C LYS A 35 5.56 5.98 4.63
N LEU A 36 4.37 6.44 4.25
CA LEU A 36 3.31 6.82 5.20
C LEU A 36 2.79 5.59 5.96
N LEU A 37 2.66 4.45 5.30
CA LEU A 37 2.28 3.19 5.94
C LEU A 37 3.38 2.69 6.91
N GLU A 38 4.65 2.76 6.52
CA GLU A 38 5.78 2.46 7.44
C GLU A 38 5.75 3.34 8.69
N LEU A 39 5.43 4.63 8.53
CA LEU A 39 5.33 5.56 9.66
C LEU A 39 4.11 5.24 10.54
N ALA A 40 2.97 4.90 9.93
CA ALA A 40 1.79 4.45 10.68
C ALA A 40 2.10 3.22 11.55
N ASP A 41 2.91 2.30 11.05
CA ASP A 41 3.32 1.10 11.78
C ASP A 41 4.33 1.44 12.87
N ARG A 42 5.37 2.21 12.53
CA ARG A 42 6.42 2.63 13.46
C ARG A 42 5.88 3.41 14.65
N PHE A 43 4.93 4.31 14.42
CA PHE A 43 4.34 5.17 15.45
C PHE A 43 3.01 4.64 16.00
N LEU A 44 2.62 3.41 15.64
CA LEU A 44 1.39 2.75 16.12
C LEU A 44 0.15 3.63 15.95
N LEU A 45 0.03 4.31 14.80
CA LEU A 45 -1.09 5.21 14.47
C LEU A 45 -1.96 4.61 13.36
N PRO A 46 -2.80 3.60 13.66
CA PRO A 46 -3.58 2.89 12.64
C PRO A 46 -4.56 3.79 11.90
N ALA A 47 -5.03 4.88 12.53
CA ALA A 47 -5.92 5.87 11.90
C ALA A 47 -5.31 6.50 10.63
N ALA A 48 -3.98 6.59 10.56
CA ALA A 48 -3.28 7.10 9.38
C ALA A 48 -3.26 6.12 8.20
N ARG A 49 -3.53 4.83 8.41
CA ARG A 49 -3.53 3.83 7.32
C ARG A 49 -4.71 4.02 6.38
N ARG A 50 -5.90 4.34 6.92
CA ARG A 50 -7.15 4.38 6.14
C ARG A 50 -7.12 5.42 5.01
N PRO A 51 -6.66 6.68 5.23
CA PRO A 51 -6.51 7.64 4.14
C PRO A 51 -5.55 7.17 3.04
N VAL A 52 -4.47 6.48 3.40
CA VAL A 52 -3.50 5.96 2.43
C VAL A 52 -4.10 4.82 1.61
N GLU A 53 -4.78 3.88 2.26
CA GLU A 53 -5.51 2.80 1.58
C GLU A 53 -6.56 3.36 0.62
N PHE A 54 -7.35 4.35 1.06
CA PHE A 54 -8.36 4.99 0.23
C PHE A 54 -7.74 5.66 -1.02
N PHE A 55 -6.62 6.36 -0.85
CA PHE A 55 -5.87 6.89 -1.98
C PHE A 55 -5.44 5.78 -2.95
N LEU A 56 -4.84 4.70 -2.44
CA LEU A 56 -4.32 3.59 -3.25
C LEU A 56 -5.40 2.85 -4.05
N LEU A 57 -6.64 2.78 -3.54
CA LEU A 57 -7.78 2.23 -4.27
C LEU A 57 -7.99 2.97 -5.60
N SER A 58 -7.98 4.31 -5.57
CA SER A 58 -8.15 5.14 -6.77
C SER A 58 -6.87 5.41 -7.58
N ALA A 59 -5.70 5.15 -7.01
CA ALA A 59 -4.44 5.51 -7.65
C ALA A 59 -4.17 4.65 -8.90
N SER A 60 -3.63 5.28 -9.95
CA SER A 60 -3.20 4.63 -11.20
C SER A 60 -1.87 3.88 -11.02
N ILE A 61 -1.86 2.91 -10.10
CA ILE A 61 -0.72 2.02 -9.81
C ILE A 61 -1.05 0.65 -10.40
N GLY A 62 -0.04 -0.01 -10.98
CA GLY A 62 -0.21 -1.36 -11.52
C GLY A 62 -0.72 -2.35 -10.48
N THR A 63 -1.63 -3.24 -10.90
CA THR A 63 -2.34 -4.18 -10.04
C THR A 63 -1.43 -5.06 -9.19
N LEU A 64 -0.30 -5.56 -9.74
CA LEU A 64 0.70 -6.31 -8.96
C LEU A 64 1.30 -5.49 -7.80
N ASN A 65 1.57 -4.21 -8.03
CA ASN A 65 2.09 -3.32 -6.99
C ASN A 65 1.03 -3.04 -5.92
N LYS A 66 -0.24 -2.90 -6.31
CA LYS A 66 -1.35 -2.79 -5.35
C LYS A 66 -1.43 -4.04 -4.47
N ILE A 67 -1.38 -5.24 -5.05
CA ILE A 67 -1.37 -6.52 -4.30
C ILE A 67 -0.18 -6.58 -3.34
N ARG A 68 1.04 -6.28 -3.82
CA ARG A 68 2.25 -6.31 -2.99
C ARG A 68 2.14 -5.37 -1.79
N VAL A 69 1.73 -4.12 -2.00
CA VAL A 69 1.59 -3.13 -0.91
C VAL A 69 0.47 -3.53 0.04
N ALA A 70 -0.65 -4.02 -0.49
CA ALA A 70 -1.79 -4.44 0.32
C ALA A 70 -1.46 -5.63 1.21
N GLU A 71 -0.78 -6.65 0.70
CA GLU A 71 -0.29 -7.78 1.50
C GLU A 71 0.69 -7.31 2.58
N MET A 72 1.67 -6.48 2.20
CA MET A 72 2.74 -6.04 3.09
C MET A 72 2.22 -5.26 4.31
N PHE A 73 1.15 -4.48 4.15
CA PHE A 73 0.57 -3.66 5.22
C PHE A 73 -0.83 -4.12 5.68
N GLN A 74 -1.28 -5.30 5.22
CA GLN A 74 -2.57 -5.89 5.57
C GLN A 74 -3.77 -4.96 5.26
N LEU A 75 -3.77 -4.37 4.06
CA LEU A 75 -4.84 -3.49 3.56
C LEU A 75 -5.87 -4.31 2.78
N GLU A 76 -6.86 -4.87 3.47
CA GLU A 76 -7.76 -5.89 2.89
C GLU A 76 -8.65 -5.35 1.77
N ASP A 77 -9.16 -4.11 1.88
CA ASP A 77 -10.02 -3.53 0.83
C ASP A 77 -9.22 -3.34 -0.46
N LEU A 78 -7.96 -2.89 -0.34
CA LEU A 78 -7.05 -2.74 -1.46
C LEU A 78 -6.66 -4.10 -2.05
N LEU A 79 -6.40 -5.10 -1.20
CA LEU A 79 -6.05 -6.45 -1.63
C LEU A 79 -7.19 -7.08 -2.41
N GLU A 80 -8.40 -7.01 -1.90
CA GLU A 80 -9.59 -7.55 -2.55
C GLU A 80 -9.86 -6.88 -3.90
N GLN A 81 -9.81 -5.54 -3.96
CA GLN A 81 -9.97 -4.81 -5.22
C GLN A 81 -8.90 -5.21 -6.24
N ALA A 82 -7.64 -5.27 -5.83
CA ALA A 82 -6.54 -5.59 -6.74
C ALA A 82 -6.62 -7.05 -7.23
N ILE A 83 -7.01 -8.00 -6.38
CA ILE A 83 -7.25 -9.39 -6.78
C ILE A 83 -8.45 -9.50 -7.73
N ASN A 84 -9.52 -8.73 -7.50
CA ASN A 84 -10.66 -8.71 -8.43
C ASN A 84 -10.27 -8.20 -9.83
N ASN A 85 -9.24 -7.36 -9.91
CA ASN A 85 -8.67 -6.85 -11.18
C ASN A 85 -7.51 -7.72 -11.71
N CYS A 86 -7.28 -8.92 -11.16
CA CYS A 86 -6.10 -9.73 -11.51
C CYS A 86 -6.09 -10.20 -12.98
N ARG A 87 -7.24 -10.23 -13.66
CA ARG A 87 -7.32 -10.67 -15.07
C ARG A 87 -6.43 -9.80 -15.98
N GLU A 88 -6.37 -8.49 -15.73
CA GLU A 88 -5.47 -7.56 -16.43
C GLU A 88 -3.98 -7.92 -16.28
N ILE A 89 -3.62 -8.64 -15.23
CA ILE A 89 -2.25 -9.11 -14.99
C ILE A 89 -1.98 -10.35 -15.84
N VAL A 90 -2.88 -11.34 -15.78
CA VAL A 90 -2.68 -12.65 -16.44
C VAL A 90 -2.71 -12.53 -17.96
N GLU A 91 -3.41 -11.54 -18.50
CA GLU A 91 -3.39 -11.22 -19.93
C GLU A 91 -2.01 -10.73 -20.43
N LYS A 92 -1.10 -10.34 -19.54
CA LYS A 92 0.26 -9.90 -19.91
C LYS A 92 1.21 -11.09 -19.88
N GLU A 93 1.74 -11.48 -21.03
CA GLU A 93 2.54 -12.70 -21.23
C GLU A 93 3.73 -12.88 -20.26
N ASN A 94 4.25 -11.80 -19.66
CA ASN A 94 5.47 -11.82 -18.84
C ASN A 94 5.28 -11.53 -17.34
N PHE A 95 4.05 -11.51 -16.81
CA PHE A 95 3.83 -11.14 -15.40
C PHE A 95 4.52 -12.09 -14.40
N LEU A 96 4.74 -13.36 -14.76
CA LEU A 96 5.45 -14.33 -13.93
C LEU A 96 6.92 -13.97 -13.71
N ALA A 97 7.52 -13.25 -14.66
CA ALA A 97 8.90 -12.76 -14.58
C ALA A 97 9.01 -11.42 -13.83
N ASP A 98 7.89 -10.78 -13.46
CA ASP A 98 7.89 -9.51 -12.75
C ASP A 98 8.50 -9.67 -11.34
N PRO A 99 9.53 -8.89 -10.97
CA PRO A 99 10.11 -8.94 -9.62
C PRO A 99 9.09 -8.67 -8.50
N THR A 100 8.08 -7.83 -8.77
CA THR A 100 6.97 -7.53 -7.86
C THR A 100 6.17 -8.79 -7.56
N PHE A 101 5.93 -9.64 -8.58
CA PHE A 101 5.24 -10.91 -8.41
C PHE A 101 6.04 -11.85 -7.51
N GLN A 102 7.36 -11.85 -7.60
CA GLN A 102 8.22 -12.70 -6.76
C GLN A 102 8.15 -12.32 -5.28
N LEU A 103 7.91 -11.04 -4.96
CA LEU A 103 7.78 -10.54 -3.59
C LEU A 103 6.44 -10.89 -2.91
N ILE A 104 5.44 -11.33 -3.67
CA ILE A 104 4.12 -11.70 -3.13
C ILE A 104 4.15 -13.13 -2.57
N SER A 105 3.48 -13.36 -1.45
CA SER A 105 3.43 -14.69 -0.82
C SER A 105 2.74 -15.74 -1.69
N THR A 106 3.05 -17.02 -1.44
CA THR A 106 2.38 -18.16 -2.11
C THR A 106 0.88 -18.17 -1.86
N ALA A 107 0.43 -17.78 -0.66
CA ALA A 107 -0.98 -17.76 -0.30
C ALA A 107 -1.76 -16.71 -1.13
N THR A 108 -1.23 -15.50 -1.24
CA THR A 108 -1.84 -14.43 -2.06
C THR A 108 -1.78 -14.75 -3.54
N LYS A 109 -0.68 -15.35 -4.03
CA LYS A 109 -0.60 -15.89 -5.39
C LYS A 109 -1.71 -16.91 -5.66
N ALA A 110 -1.93 -17.86 -4.75
CA ALA A 110 -3.00 -18.86 -4.89
C ALA A 110 -4.39 -18.20 -4.92
N ARG A 111 -4.66 -17.24 -4.04
CA ARG A 111 -5.91 -16.46 -4.01
C ARG A 111 -6.13 -15.69 -5.33
N MET A 112 -5.07 -15.06 -5.84
CA MET A 112 -5.08 -14.34 -7.13
C MET A 112 -5.39 -15.29 -8.29
N PHE A 113 -4.69 -16.42 -8.41
CA PHE A 113 -4.94 -17.39 -9.47
C PHE A 113 -6.34 -18.00 -9.40
N TYR A 114 -6.81 -18.36 -8.20
CA TYR A 114 -8.17 -18.86 -8.00
C TYR A 114 -9.21 -17.87 -8.51
N LYS A 115 -9.05 -16.57 -8.18
CA LYS A 115 -9.97 -15.53 -8.66
C LYS A 115 -9.87 -15.29 -10.16
N CYS A 116 -8.70 -15.43 -10.76
CA CYS A 116 -8.51 -15.24 -12.19
C CYS A 116 -9.10 -16.39 -13.04
N MET A 117 -9.20 -17.61 -12.48
CA MET A 117 -9.76 -18.79 -13.17
C MET A 117 -11.28 -18.93 -13.05
N HIS A 118 -11.92 -18.19 -12.14
CA HIS A 118 -13.37 -18.16 -11.91
C HIS A 118 -13.97 -16.79 -12.26
#